data_AF-A0A819P026-F1
#
_entry.id   AF-A0A819P026-F1
#
_cell.length_a   1.000
_cell.length_b   1.000
_cell.length_c   1.000
_cell.angle_alpha   90.00
_cell.angle_beta   90.00
_cell.angle_gamma   90.00
#
_symmetry.space_group_name_H-M   'P 1'
#
loop_
_entity.id
_entity.type
_entity.pdbx_description
1 polymer ?
#
loop_
_entity_poly.entity_id
_entity_poly.type
_entity_poly.pdbx_seq_one_letter_code
_entity_poly.pdbx_strand_id
1 'polypeptide(L)'
;MHNNRLQAIAQQYEISDTLVQRLNILQQFEVVILCDDSNSMNTPVNGTAGTCWDELHAIVKIIVDIGTVFDSNGVDVHFLNRPSKLNVTDPRQIVELFAQRPQRVTPLTPTLRRIFQTGASKPNNSKRLLVFVATNGAPTDNHGNVDIQSLENLMRNEQYLSQWDCTMTNVDVVDDYKSEREEVRRTRGLNHPFSFGNYVVKALISAVDRQMHAIDEYEDNNKCW
;
A
#
# COMPACT_ATOMS: atom_id res chain seq x y z
N MET A 1 -13.81 -15.76 -17.03
CA MET A 1 -13.54 -14.35 -17.41
C MET A 1 -12.54 -13.68 -16.48
N HIS A 2 -12.66 -13.78 -15.15
CA HIS A 2 -11.66 -13.25 -14.19
C HIS A 2 -10.21 -13.70 -14.45
N ASN A 3 -10.01 -14.99 -14.75
CA ASN A 3 -8.67 -15.56 -14.89
C ASN A 3 -7.85 -14.98 -16.06
N ASN A 4 -8.49 -14.66 -17.19
CA ASN A 4 -7.78 -14.14 -18.37
C ASN A 4 -7.31 -12.70 -18.16
N ARG A 5 -8.11 -11.87 -17.46
CA ARG A 5 -7.72 -10.49 -17.14
C ARG A 5 -6.59 -10.48 -16.11
N LEU A 6 -6.69 -11.32 -15.07
CA LEU A 6 -5.64 -11.44 -14.07
C LEU A 6 -4.31 -11.92 -14.66
N GLN A 7 -4.34 -12.90 -15.57
CA GLN A 7 -3.14 -13.36 -16.28
C GLN A 7 -2.52 -12.27 -17.17
N ALA A 8 -3.34 -11.48 -17.87
CA ALA A 8 -2.84 -10.36 -18.68
C ALA A 8 -2.16 -9.30 -17.80
N ILE A 9 -2.75 -8.95 -16.65
CA ILE A 9 -2.18 -8.03 -15.67
C ILE A 9 -0.88 -8.60 -15.09
N ALA A 10 -0.86 -9.88 -14.74
CA ALA A 10 0.32 -10.56 -14.22
C ALA A 10 1.48 -10.53 -15.22
N GLN A 11 1.20 -10.80 -16.49
CA GLN A 11 2.19 -10.70 -17.55
C GLN A 11 2.68 -9.26 -17.75
N GLN A 12 1.77 -8.29 -17.76
CA GLN A 12 2.09 -6.87 -17.94
C GLN A 12 3.02 -6.34 -16.84
N TYR A 13 2.85 -6.79 -15.60
CA TYR A 13 3.61 -6.32 -14.45
C TYR A 13 4.68 -7.30 -13.97
N GLU A 14 4.92 -8.37 -14.73
CA GLU A 14 5.87 -9.44 -14.40
C GLU A 14 5.63 -10.01 -12.99
N ILE A 15 4.35 -10.17 -12.60
CA ILE A 15 3.95 -10.74 -11.33
C ILE A 15 4.11 -12.26 -11.43
N SER A 16 4.87 -12.86 -10.52
CA SER A 16 5.10 -14.30 -10.51
C SER A 16 3.82 -15.08 -10.24
N ASP A 17 3.69 -16.28 -10.84
CA ASP A 17 2.51 -17.13 -10.68
C ASP A 17 2.18 -17.43 -9.22
N THR A 18 3.20 -17.61 -8.38
CA THR A 18 3.06 -17.80 -6.93
C THR A 18 2.30 -16.64 -6.28
N LEU A 19 2.61 -15.40 -6.66
CA LEU A 19 1.95 -14.21 -6.15
C LEU A 19 0.54 -14.03 -6.72
N VAL A 20 0.36 -14.35 -8.01
CA VAL A 20 -0.96 -14.29 -8.67
C VAL A 20 -1.98 -15.17 -7.94
N GLN A 21 -1.58 -16.37 -7.50
CA GLN A 21 -2.46 -17.29 -6.77
C GLN A 21 -2.97 -16.72 -5.45
N ARG A 22 -2.24 -15.78 -4.84
CA ARG A 22 -2.60 -15.14 -3.57
C ARG A 22 -3.62 -14.04 -3.68
N LEU A 23 -3.66 -13.36 -4.83
CA LEU A 23 -4.50 -12.19 -5.05
C LEU A 23 -6.00 -12.46 -4.86
N ASN A 24 -6.44 -13.72 -4.93
CA ASN A 24 -7.82 -14.12 -4.61
C ASN A 24 -8.28 -13.66 -3.21
N ILE A 25 -7.36 -13.46 -2.26
CA ILE A 25 -7.69 -12.97 -0.92
C ILE A 25 -8.39 -11.60 -0.97
N LEU A 26 -8.09 -10.78 -1.99
CA LEU A 26 -8.64 -9.42 -2.16
C LEU A 26 -10.17 -9.42 -2.38
N GLN A 27 -10.78 -10.54 -2.78
CA GLN A 27 -12.25 -10.64 -2.90
C GLN A 27 -12.98 -10.37 -1.57
N GLN A 28 -12.28 -10.51 -0.45
CA GLN A 28 -12.81 -10.34 0.89
C GLN A 28 -12.67 -8.90 1.40
N PHE A 29 -12.08 -8.00 0.62
CA PHE A 29 -11.70 -6.66 1.05
C PHE A 29 -12.24 -5.56 0.14
N GLU A 30 -12.68 -4.46 0.74
CA GLU A 30 -12.75 -3.14 0.10
C GLU A 30 -11.35 -2.53 0.20
N VAL A 31 -10.73 -2.25 -0.95
CA VAL A 31 -9.38 -1.68 -1.01
C VAL A 31 -9.48 -0.16 -1.03
N VAL A 32 -8.80 0.47 -0.08
CA VAL A 32 -8.62 1.93 0.01
C VAL A 32 -7.13 2.24 -0.10
N ILE A 33 -6.77 3.16 -0.98
CA ILE A 33 -5.40 3.65 -1.13
C ILE A 33 -5.33 5.05 -0.55
N LEU A 34 -4.48 5.28 0.44
CA LEU A 34 -4.15 6.60 0.95
C LEU A 34 -2.80 7.07 0.38
N CYS A 35 -2.87 8.00 -0.55
CA CYS A 35 -1.72 8.61 -1.20
C CYS A 35 -1.21 9.81 -0.42
N ASP A 36 0.04 9.77 0.00
CA ASP A 36 0.78 10.97 0.41
C ASP A 36 1.00 11.87 -0.81
N ASP A 37 0.44 13.07 -0.76
CA ASP A 37 0.64 14.12 -1.74
C ASP A 37 1.24 15.38 -1.12
N SER A 38 2.00 15.22 -0.04
CA SER A 38 2.78 16.27 0.61
C SER A 38 4.01 16.67 -0.19
N ASN A 39 4.62 17.81 0.16
CA ASN A 39 5.76 18.35 -0.59
C ASN A 39 6.97 17.39 -0.65
N SER A 40 7.18 16.55 0.38
CA SER A 40 8.29 15.58 0.40
C SER A 40 8.19 14.54 -0.71
N MET A 41 7.01 14.29 -1.27
CA MET A 41 6.82 13.33 -2.35
C MET A 41 7.42 13.80 -3.69
N ASN A 42 7.86 15.06 -3.79
CA ASN A 42 8.69 15.54 -4.91
C ASN A 42 10.17 15.11 -4.79
N THR A 43 10.55 14.38 -3.73
CA THR A 43 11.92 13.88 -3.56
C THR A 43 12.30 12.92 -4.69
N PRO A 44 13.46 13.09 -5.35
CA PRO A 44 13.95 12.17 -6.37
C PRO A 44 14.18 10.76 -5.81
N VAL A 45 13.81 9.73 -6.57
CA VAL A 45 14.14 8.33 -6.23
C VAL A 45 15.53 8.00 -6.77
N ASN A 46 16.43 7.63 -5.86
CA ASN A 46 17.84 7.37 -6.18
C ASN A 46 18.00 6.34 -7.31
N GLY A 47 18.77 6.72 -8.34
CA GLY A 47 19.01 5.86 -9.50
C GLY A 47 17.89 5.85 -10.54
N THR A 48 16.91 6.76 -10.43
CA THR A 48 15.85 6.96 -11.42
C THR A 48 15.77 8.44 -11.84
N ALA A 49 15.05 8.73 -12.91
CA ALA A 49 14.73 10.10 -13.32
C ALA A 49 13.43 10.65 -12.68
N GLY A 50 12.77 9.86 -11.82
CA GLY A 50 11.46 10.17 -11.24
C GLY A 50 11.53 10.58 -9.77
N THR A 51 10.39 11.00 -9.24
CA THR A 51 10.16 11.35 -7.84
C THR A 51 9.40 10.25 -7.10
N CYS A 52 9.35 10.29 -5.77
CA CYS A 52 8.50 9.39 -4.97
C CYS A 52 7.03 9.46 -5.40
N TRP A 53 6.56 10.62 -5.87
CA TRP A 53 5.23 10.77 -6.47
C TRP A 53 5.05 10.00 -7.77
N ASP A 54 6.07 9.97 -8.63
CA ASP A 54 6.02 9.22 -9.89
C ASP A 54 6.07 7.71 -9.62
N GLU A 55 6.81 7.27 -8.60
CA GLU A 55 6.78 5.88 -8.13
C GLU A 55 5.42 5.52 -7.53
N LEU A 56 4.86 6.37 -6.64
CA LEU A 56 3.53 6.18 -6.09
C LEU A 56 2.47 6.08 -7.20
N HIS A 57 2.54 6.93 -8.23
CA HIS A 57 1.66 6.85 -9.38
C HIS A 57 1.69 5.45 -10.03
N ALA A 58 2.88 4.89 -10.23
CA ALA A 58 3.03 3.55 -10.80
C ALA A 58 2.44 2.46 -9.89
N ILE A 59 2.67 2.55 -8.58
CA ILE A 59 2.12 1.63 -7.57
C ILE A 59 0.59 1.67 -7.59
N VAL A 60 -0.01 2.86 -7.49
CA VAL A 60 -1.48 3.03 -7.47
C VAL A 60 -2.12 2.48 -8.73
N LYS A 61 -1.50 2.70 -9.89
CA LYS A 61 -1.99 2.15 -11.16
C LYS A 61 -2.06 0.61 -11.12
N ILE A 62 -1.00 -0.04 -10.61
CA ILE A 62 -0.96 -1.50 -10.46
C ILE A 62 -2.04 -1.98 -9.48
N ILE A 63 -2.18 -1.33 -8.32
CA ILE A 63 -3.19 -1.71 -7.31
C ILE A 63 -4.60 -1.57 -7.88
N VAL A 64 -4.90 -0.52 -8.65
CA VAL A 64 -6.21 -0.34 -9.30
C VAL A 64 -6.44 -1.39 -10.38
N ASP A 65 -5.44 -1.69 -11.21
CA ASP A 65 -5.55 -2.76 -12.22
C ASP A 65 -5.88 -4.11 -11.56
N ILE A 66 -5.19 -4.47 -10.49
CA ILE A 66 -5.41 -5.69 -9.71
C ILE A 66 -6.76 -5.67 -8.99
N GLY A 67 -7.03 -4.62 -8.20
CA GLY A 67 -8.21 -4.51 -7.34
C GLY A 67 -9.51 -4.60 -8.12
N THR A 68 -9.57 -3.98 -9.30
CA THR A 68 -10.76 -4.01 -10.17
C THR A 68 -11.01 -5.35 -10.85
N VAL A 69 -10.13 -6.34 -10.67
CA VAL A 69 -10.42 -7.76 -11.00
C VAL A 69 -11.27 -8.42 -9.92
N PHE A 70 -11.05 -8.05 -8.66
CA PHE A 70 -11.68 -8.69 -7.50
C PHE A 70 -12.87 -7.91 -6.95
N ASP A 71 -12.97 -6.62 -7.32
CA ASP A 71 -14.05 -5.74 -6.92
C ASP A 71 -14.63 -4.97 -8.10
N SER A 72 -15.89 -5.26 -8.43
CA SER A 72 -16.61 -4.51 -9.47
C SER A 72 -16.98 -3.09 -9.04
N ASN A 73 -17.04 -2.81 -7.73
CA ASN A 73 -17.24 -1.45 -7.22
C ASN A 73 -15.97 -0.59 -7.37
N GLY A 74 -14.81 -1.22 -7.55
CA GLY A 74 -13.53 -0.57 -7.76
C GLY A 74 -12.74 -0.36 -6.49
N VAL A 75 -11.84 0.63 -6.51
CA VAL A 75 -10.93 0.97 -5.41
C VAL A 75 -11.10 2.44 -5.05
N ASP A 76 -11.06 2.77 -3.76
CA ASP A 76 -11.11 4.16 -3.31
C ASP A 76 -9.71 4.75 -3.21
N VAL A 77 -9.50 5.92 -3.80
CA VAL A 77 -8.22 6.64 -3.77
C VAL A 77 -8.38 7.92 -2.97
N HIS A 78 -7.75 7.94 -1.80
CA HIS A 78 -7.68 9.10 -0.91
C HIS A 78 -6.33 9.79 -1.05
N PHE A 79 -6.32 11.08 -0.78
CA PHE A 79 -5.12 11.89 -0.70
C PHE A 79 -5.10 12.65 0.63
N LEU A 80 -3.90 13.01 1.09
CA LEU A 80 -3.77 13.79 2.32
C LEU A 80 -4.27 15.24 2.15
N ASN A 81 -3.98 15.86 1.01
CA ASN A 81 -4.12 17.31 0.82
C ASN A 81 -5.14 17.71 -0.25
N ARG A 82 -5.89 16.75 -0.83
CA ARG A 82 -6.91 17.01 -1.87
C ARG A 82 -8.11 16.06 -1.74
N PRO A 83 -9.23 16.33 -2.45
CA PRO A 83 -10.40 15.45 -2.43
C PRO A 83 -10.08 14.03 -2.91
N SER A 84 -10.77 13.07 -2.30
CA SER A 84 -10.70 11.65 -2.67
C SER A 84 -11.47 11.36 -3.96
N LYS A 85 -11.08 10.30 -4.64
CA LYS A 85 -11.80 9.71 -5.76
C LYS A 85 -12.24 8.31 -5.37
N LEU A 86 -13.56 8.12 -5.24
CA LEU A 86 -14.15 6.84 -4.84
C LEU A 86 -14.50 5.99 -6.06
N ASN A 87 -14.60 4.68 -5.87
CA ASN A 87 -15.04 3.69 -6.85
C ASN A 87 -14.26 3.78 -8.18
N VAL A 88 -12.93 3.86 -8.10
CA VAL A 88 -12.07 3.86 -9.28
C VAL A 88 -12.05 2.47 -9.90
N THR A 89 -12.64 2.36 -11.09
CA THR A 89 -12.73 1.11 -11.85
C THR A 89 -11.84 1.07 -13.08
N ASP A 90 -11.19 2.18 -13.42
CA ASP A 90 -10.36 2.33 -14.61
C ASP A 90 -9.02 3.00 -14.26
N PRO A 91 -7.88 2.32 -14.47
CA PRO A 91 -6.55 2.86 -14.21
C PRO A 91 -6.24 4.15 -14.97
N ARG A 92 -6.91 4.43 -16.09
CA ARG A 92 -6.75 5.69 -16.83
C ARG A 92 -7.15 6.91 -15.99
N GLN A 93 -8.08 6.75 -15.05
CA GLN A 93 -8.46 7.82 -14.13
C GLN A 93 -7.31 8.21 -13.20
N ILE A 94 -6.38 7.29 -12.90
CA ILE A 94 -5.23 7.57 -12.04
C ILE A 94 -4.28 8.57 -12.70
N VAL A 95 -4.11 8.53 -14.02
CA VAL A 95 -3.24 9.46 -14.75
C VAL A 95 -3.67 10.90 -14.53
N GLU A 96 -4.98 11.16 -14.54
CA GLU A 96 -5.53 12.50 -14.30
C GLU A 96 -5.37 12.95 -12.84
N LEU A 97 -5.59 12.03 -11.88
CA LEU A 97 -5.45 12.34 -10.45
C LEU A 97 -4.00 12.72 -10.07
N PHE A 98 -3.02 12.11 -10.74
CA PHE A 98 -1.59 12.33 -10.47
C PHE A 98 -0.98 13.49 -11.27
N ALA A 99 -1.74 14.12 -12.18
CA ALA A 99 -1.29 15.27 -12.96
C ALA A 99 -0.98 16.49 -12.08
N GLN A 100 -1.72 16.67 -10.99
CA GLN A 100 -1.42 17.70 -9.99
C GLN A 100 -0.29 17.24 -9.05
N ARG A 101 0.81 17.97 -9.05
CA ARG A 101 2.01 17.68 -8.24
C ARG A 101 1.75 17.81 -6.72
N PRO A 102 2.48 17.03 -5.89
CA PRO A 102 2.40 17.08 -4.43
C PRO A 102 2.76 18.45 -3.84
N GLN A 103 2.06 18.86 -2.79
CA GLN A 103 2.25 20.11 -2.05
C GLN A 103 1.74 19.96 -0.62
N ARG A 104 2.11 20.90 0.27
CA ARG A 104 1.68 20.98 1.68
C ARG A 104 2.30 19.90 2.59
N VAL A 105 1.74 19.74 3.79
CA VAL A 105 2.23 18.89 4.89
C VAL A 105 1.67 17.47 4.79
N THR A 106 1.98 16.60 5.76
CA THR A 106 1.62 15.17 5.75
C THR A 106 0.58 14.87 6.85
N PRO A 107 -0.69 15.32 6.72
CA PRO A 107 -1.74 15.15 7.74
C PRO A 107 -2.29 13.72 7.76
N LEU A 108 -1.41 12.74 8.03
CA LEU A 108 -1.70 11.31 7.91
C LEU A 108 -2.79 10.86 8.89
N THR A 109 -2.59 11.12 10.18
CA THR A 109 -3.51 10.73 11.26
C THR A 109 -4.94 11.24 11.08
N PRO A 110 -5.20 12.55 10.84
CA PRO A 110 -6.58 13.02 10.64
C PRO A 110 -7.21 12.48 9.34
N THR A 111 -6.41 12.06 8.35
CA THR A 111 -6.93 11.45 7.12
C THR A 111 -7.31 10.00 7.32
N LEU A 112 -6.46 9.21 7.97
CA LEU A 112 -6.77 7.83 8.36
C LEU A 112 -8.02 7.76 9.25
N ARG A 113 -8.14 8.65 10.24
CA ARG A 113 -9.33 8.74 11.09
C ARG A 113 -10.62 8.94 10.27
N ARG A 114 -10.57 9.79 9.24
CA ARG A 114 -11.71 10.00 8.32
C ARG A 114 -12.03 8.74 7.53
N ILE A 115 -11.02 8.02 7.03
CA ILE A 115 -11.18 6.75 6.31
C ILE A 115 -11.85 5.70 7.21
N PHE A 116 -11.38 5.54 8.45
CA PHE A 116 -11.94 4.56 9.41
C PHE A 116 -13.36 4.90 9.87
N GLN A 117 -13.83 6.11 9.60
CA GLN A 117 -15.22 6.52 9.86
C GLN A 117 -16.15 6.33 8.66
N THR A 118 -15.64 5.86 7.52
CA THR A 118 -16.43 5.64 6.30
C THR A 118 -17.33 4.41 6.41
N GLY A 119 -18.28 4.29 5.47
CA GLY A 119 -19.16 3.12 5.37
C GLY A 119 -18.40 1.81 5.17
N ALA A 120 -17.24 1.85 4.52
CA ALA A 120 -16.39 0.68 4.28
C ALA A 120 -15.90 0.03 5.59
N SER A 121 -15.75 0.81 6.66
CA SER A 121 -15.30 0.36 7.98
C SER A 121 -16.43 -0.18 8.89
N LYS A 122 -17.69 -0.17 8.43
CA LYS A 122 -18.83 -0.58 9.28
C LYS A 122 -18.89 -2.10 9.46
N PRO A 123 -19.23 -2.63 10.66
CA PRO A 123 -19.30 -4.07 10.94
C PRO A 123 -20.27 -4.87 10.05
N ASN A 124 -21.27 -4.19 9.46
CA ASN A 124 -22.28 -4.82 8.61
C ASN A 124 -21.89 -4.82 7.12
N ASN A 125 -20.67 -4.38 6.77
CA ASN A 125 -20.16 -4.49 5.42
C ASN A 125 -19.82 -5.97 5.11
N SER A 126 -20.14 -6.44 3.91
CA SER A 126 -19.86 -7.82 3.49
C SER A 126 -18.36 -8.10 3.28
N LYS A 127 -17.56 -7.04 3.17
CA LYS A 127 -16.12 -7.09 2.99
C LYS A 127 -15.41 -6.32 4.09
N ARG A 128 -14.18 -6.76 4.39
CA ARG A 128 -13.28 -6.12 5.36
C ARG A 128 -12.58 -4.92 4.71
N LEU A 129 -12.13 -3.95 5.49
CA LEU A 129 -11.38 -2.82 4.96
C LEU A 129 -9.88 -3.16 4.88
N LEU A 130 -9.25 -2.93 3.72
CA LEU A 130 -7.80 -2.97 3.55
C LEU A 130 -7.32 -1.57 3.12
N VAL A 131 -6.53 -0.91 3.98
CA VAL A 131 -5.99 0.43 3.70
C VAL A 131 -4.51 0.33 3.34
N PHE A 132 -4.18 0.63 2.08
CA PHE A 132 -2.81 0.78 1.61
C PHE A 132 -2.36 2.22 1.80
N VAL A 133 -1.41 2.47 2.70
CA VAL A 133 -0.86 3.80 2.95
C VAL A 133 0.51 3.90 2.30
N ALA A 134 0.71 4.90 1.44
CA ALA A 134 2.02 5.17 0.85
C ALA A 134 2.46 6.59 1.17
N THR A 135 3.57 6.71 1.91
CA THR A 135 4.14 7.95 2.42
C THR A 135 5.66 7.86 2.42
N ASN A 136 6.35 8.98 2.19
CA ASN A 136 7.80 9.08 2.37
C ASN A 136 8.20 10.01 3.52
N GLY A 137 7.21 10.52 4.27
CA GLY A 137 7.39 11.44 5.38
C GLY A 137 6.77 10.92 6.67
N ALA A 138 7.23 11.50 7.79
CA ALA A 138 6.64 11.27 9.09
C ALA A 138 5.21 11.87 9.16
N PRO A 139 4.28 11.27 9.93
CA PRO A 139 2.98 11.86 10.18
C PRO A 139 3.15 13.25 10.81
N THR A 140 2.37 14.22 10.35
CA THR A 140 2.31 15.56 10.91
C THR A 140 0.89 15.95 11.32
N ASP A 141 0.78 16.89 12.25
CA ASP A 141 -0.48 17.57 12.55
C ASP A 141 -0.87 18.55 11.40
N ASN A 142 -1.99 19.26 11.56
CA ASN A 142 -2.44 20.25 10.57
C ASN A 142 -1.52 21.48 10.44
N HIS A 143 -0.51 21.61 11.31
CA HIS A 143 0.47 22.68 11.32
C HIS A 143 1.85 22.23 10.79
N GLY A 144 2.01 20.94 10.46
CA GLY A 144 3.27 20.38 9.98
C GLY A 144 4.22 19.93 11.09
N ASN A 145 3.80 19.90 12.35
CA ASN A 145 4.61 19.34 13.43
C ASN A 145 4.53 17.82 13.41
N VAL A 146 5.65 17.14 13.62
CA VAL A 146 5.69 15.67 13.70
C VAL A 146 4.76 15.17 14.81
N ASP A 147 3.87 14.25 14.46
CA ASP A 147 2.80 13.76 15.33
C ASP A 147 2.68 12.22 15.26
N ILE A 148 3.80 11.56 15.54
CA ILE A 148 3.89 10.10 15.62
C ILE A 148 2.97 9.59 16.73
N GLN A 149 2.89 10.29 17.86
CA GLN A 149 2.06 9.87 18.99
C GLN A 149 0.57 9.77 18.63
N SER A 150 0.04 10.67 17.81
CA SER A 150 -1.37 10.57 17.41
C SER A 150 -1.61 9.46 16.39
N LEU A 151 -0.65 9.19 15.50
CA LEU A 151 -0.71 8.00 14.65
C LEU A 151 -0.70 6.74 15.52
N GLU A 152 0.23 6.68 16.48
CA GLU A 152 0.27 5.59 17.45
C GLU A 152 -1.05 5.41 18.19
N ASN A 153 -1.62 6.48 18.70
CA ASN A 153 -2.90 6.44 19.41
C ASN A 153 -4.06 6.04 18.50
N LEU A 154 -4.02 6.42 17.21
CA LEU A 154 -5.04 6.02 16.24
C LEU A 154 -4.98 4.50 16.01
N MET A 155 -3.78 3.96 15.83
CA MET A 155 -3.59 2.52 15.63
C MET A 155 -3.82 1.74 16.94
N ARG A 156 -3.49 2.31 18.11
CA ARG A 156 -3.70 1.69 19.45
C ARG A 156 -5.16 1.71 19.91
N ASN A 157 -5.96 2.71 19.53
CA ASN A 157 -7.39 2.77 19.90
C ASN A 157 -8.25 1.74 19.14
N GLU A 158 -7.67 1.06 18.15
CA GLU A 158 -8.18 -0.16 17.51
C GLU A 158 -7.65 -1.46 18.20
N GLN A 159 -7.29 -1.35 19.49
CA GLN A 159 -6.79 -2.38 20.43
C GLN A 159 -5.26 -2.63 20.47
N TYR A 160 -4.67 -1.93 21.46
CA TYR A 160 -3.41 -2.20 22.20
C TYR A 160 -2.12 -2.16 21.36
N LEU A 161 -0.96 -2.09 22.05
CA LEU A 161 0.36 -2.62 21.66
C LEU A 161 1.55 -1.67 21.78
N SER A 162 2.52 -2.09 22.58
CA SER A 162 3.91 -1.65 22.58
C SER A 162 4.77 -2.74 21.93
N GLN A 163 5.66 -2.33 21.02
CA GLN A 163 6.52 -3.10 20.10
C GLN A 163 5.81 -3.42 18.78
N TRP A 164 6.14 -2.59 17.78
CA TRP A 164 5.28 -2.21 16.65
C TRP A 164 5.46 -3.03 15.39
N ASP A 165 6.14 -4.17 15.48
CA ASP A 165 6.11 -5.18 14.42
C ASP A 165 5.55 -6.52 14.91
N CYS A 166 5.82 -6.92 16.15
CA CYS A 166 5.47 -8.27 16.60
C CYS A 166 4.00 -8.46 17.00
N THR A 167 3.15 -7.43 16.91
CA THR A 167 1.87 -7.46 17.62
C THR A 167 0.64 -7.00 16.83
N MET A 168 0.78 -6.12 15.83
CA MET A 168 -0.35 -5.73 14.98
C MET A 168 -0.60 -6.79 13.91
N THR A 169 -1.44 -7.77 14.22
CA THR A 169 -1.71 -8.92 13.35
C THR A 169 -2.19 -8.62 11.91
N ASN A 170 -2.53 -7.37 11.59
CA ASN A 170 -3.00 -6.96 10.26
C ASN A 170 -2.38 -5.64 9.77
N VAL A 171 -1.17 -5.30 10.22
CA VAL A 171 -0.40 -4.15 9.71
C VAL A 171 0.93 -4.68 9.22
N ASP A 172 1.33 -4.27 8.02
CA ASP A 172 2.63 -4.58 7.45
C ASP A 172 3.26 -3.26 6.95
N VAL A 173 4.57 -3.13 7.13
CA VAL A 173 5.34 -1.98 6.65
C VAL A 173 6.37 -2.51 5.67
N VAL A 174 6.35 -1.97 4.46
CA VAL A 174 7.30 -2.36 3.41
C VAL A 174 8.21 -1.19 3.09
N ASP A 175 9.50 -1.49 2.95
CA ASP A 175 10.51 -0.53 2.49
C ASP A 175 10.34 -0.16 1.02
N ASP A 176 11.20 0.72 0.51
CA ASP A 176 11.25 1.01 -0.93
C ASP A 176 11.61 -0.25 -1.74
N TYR A 177 11.19 -0.26 -3.02
CA TYR A 177 11.39 -1.42 -3.89
C TYR A 177 12.84 -1.90 -3.98
N LYS A 178 13.82 -0.98 -3.97
CA LYS A 178 15.23 -1.35 -4.11
C LYS A 178 15.69 -2.09 -2.87
N SER A 179 15.41 -1.55 -1.69
CA SER A 179 15.73 -2.16 -0.40
C SER A 179 15.08 -3.54 -0.28
N GLU A 180 13.77 -3.60 -0.52
CA GLU A 180 12.99 -4.85 -0.50
C GLU A 180 13.54 -5.92 -1.46
N ARG A 181 13.89 -5.53 -2.69
CA ARG A 181 14.49 -6.45 -3.66
C ARG A 181 15.86 -6.96 -3.21
N GLU A 182 16.66 -6.13 -2.56
CA GLU A 182 17.95 -6.54 -2.02
C GLU A 182 17.75 -7.56 -0.88
N GLU A 183 16.76 -7.38 -0.02
CA GLU A 183 16.42 -8.34 1.05
C GLU A 183 15.96 -9.68 0.49
N VAL A 184 15.02 -9.68 -0.46
CA VAL A 184 14.57 -10.90 -1.15
C VAL A 184 15.76 -11.63 -1.79
N ARG A 185 16.71 -10.91 -2.40
CA ARG A 185 17.90 -11.51 -3.01
C ARG A 185 18.90 -12.05 -1.98
N ARG A 186 19.01 -11.43 -0.80
CA ARG A 186 19.83 -11.95 0.30
C ARG A 186 19.25 -13.27 0.81
N THR A 187 17.92 -13.37 0.94
CA THR A 187 17.24 -14.54 1.49
C THR A 187 17.05 -15.67 0.46
N ARG A 188 16.67 -15.35 -0.79
CA ARG A 188 16.31 -16.32 -1.83
C ARG A 188 17.41 -16.54 -2.89
N GLY A 189 18.50 -15.79 -2.82
CA GLY A 189 19.64 -15.84 -3.73
C GLY A 189 19.66 -14.69 -4.74
N LEU A 190 20.88 -14.29 -5.16
CA LEU A 190 21.12 -13.10 -6.01
C LEU A 190 20.38 -13.11 -7.35
N ASN A 191 20.10 -14.31 -7.89
CA ASN A 191 19.41 -14.49 -9.17
C ASN A 191 17.90 -14.69 -9.01
N HIS A 192 17.35 -14.57 -7.80
CA HIS A 192 15.92 -14.70 -7.58
C HIS A 192 15.17 -13.55 -8.29
N PRO A 193 14.18 -13.86 -9.15
CA PRO A 193 13.40 -12.84 -9.85
C PRO A 193 12.45 -12.15 -8.88
N PHE A 194 12.59 -10.83 -8.75
CA PHE A 194 11.68 -10.00 -7.97
C PHE A 194 11.45 -8.69 -8.71
N SER A 195 10.31 -8.63 -9.41
CA SER A 195 9.89 -7.50 -10.23
C SER A 195 9.24 -6.40 -9.38
N PHE A 196 9.02 -5.23 -10.00
CA PHE A 196 8.24 -4.17 -9.36
C PHE A 196 6.78 -4.59 -9.14
N GLY A 197 6.20 -5.40 -10.03
CA GLY A 197 4.87 -5.98 -9.81
C GLY A 197 4.84 -6.92 -8.61
N ASN A 198 5.87 -7.75 -8.42
CA ASN A 198 5.99 -8.60 -7.23
C ASN A 198 6.03 -7.77 -5.94
N TYR A 199 6.80 -6.68 -5.95
CA TYR A 199 6.87 -5.72 -4.85
C TYR A 199 5.51 -5.13 -4.49
N VAL A 200 4.77 -4.61 -5.49
CA VAL A 200 3.44 -4.02 -5.24
C VAL A 200 2.47 -5.06 -4.71
N VAL A 201 2.49 -6.29 -5.23
CA VAL A 201 1.64 -7.36 -4.69
C VAL A 201 2.03 -7.68 -3.25
N LYS A 202 3.31 -7.84 -2.93
CA LYS A 202 3.77 -8.05 -1.56
C LYS A 202 3.21 -6.97 -0.64
N ALA A 203 3.48 -5.70 -0.94
CA ALA A 203 3.04 -4.57 -0.13
C ALA A 203 1.52 -4.45 0.00
N LEU A 204 0.74 -4.94 -0.98
CA LEU A 204 -0.71 -4.89 -0.94
C LEU A 204 -1.31 -5.95 -0.02
N ILE A 205 -0.77 -7.18 0.00
CA ILE A 205 -1.45 -8.32 0.64
C ILE A 205 -0.68 -8.96 1.81
N SER A 206 0.57 -8.58 2.06
CA SER A 206 1.40 -9.10 3.16
C SER A 206 0.73 -8.96 4.53
N ALA A 207 0.06 -7.83 4.79
CA ALA A 207 -0.67 -7.59 6.04
C ALA A 207 -1.84 -8.56 6.29
N VAL A 208 -2.35 -9.22 5.25
CA VAL A 208 -3.55 -10.09 5.33
C VAL A 208 -3.28 -11.54 4.91
N ASP A 209 -2.10 -11.83 4.36
CA ASP A 209 -1.64 -13.17 3.99
C ASP A 209 -0.30 -13.49 4.66
N ARG A 210 -0.34 -14.27 5.75
CA ARG A 210 0.86 -14.63 6.53
C ARG A 210 1.96 -15.31 5.73
N GLN A 211 1.60 -16.05 4.68
CA GLN A 211 2.61 -16.75 3.89
C GLN A 211 3.29 -15.80 2.88
N MET A 212 2.68 -14.64 2.59
CA MET A 212 3.30 -13.56 1.82
C MET A 212 4.32 -12.78 2.64
N HIS A 213 4.00 -12.54 3.92
CA HIS A 213 4.92 -11.91 4.86
C HIS A 213 6.24 -12.69 4.99
N ALA A 214 6.19 -14.03 4.97
CA ALA A 214 7.37 -14.89 5.08
C ALA A 214 8.28 -14.98 3.80
N ILE A 215 8.08 -14.14 2.77
CA ILE A 215 8.82 -14.27 1.50
C ILE A 215 10.28 -13.80 1.64
N ASP A 216 10.51 -12.77 2.45
CA ASP A 216 11.78 -12.07 2.70
C ASP A 216 12.30 -12.25 4.14
N GLU A 217 11.46 -12.73 5.07
CA GLU A 217 11.87 -13.04 6.43
C GLU A 217 13.01 -14.08 6.47
N TYR A 218 14.19 -13.61 6.85
CA TYR A 218 15.24 -14.45 7.39
C TYR A 218 14.80 -14.87 8.80
N GLU A 219 14.92 -16.15 9.19
CA GLU A 219 14.81 -16.58 10.60
C GLU A 219 16.00 -16.00 11.40
N ASP A 220 16.10 -14.68 11.51
CA ASP A 220 17.02 -14.03 12.42
C ASP A 220 16.26 -13.73 13.71
N ASN A 221 16.40 -14.62 14.70
CA ASN A 221 15.79 -14.55 16.04
C ASN A 221 16.15 -13.27 16.84
N ASN A 222 16.85 -12.31 16.22
CA ASN A 222 17.27 -11.04 16.81
C ASN A 222 16.64 -9.80 16.14
N LYS A 223 15.80 -9.94 15.11
CA LYS A 223 14.97 -8.82 14.65
C LYS A 223 13.78 -8.65 15.60
N CYS A 224 14.05 -7.99 16.74
CA CYS A 224 13.00 -7.25 17.44
C CYS A 224 12.78 -5.95 16.67
N TRP A 225 11.58 -5.77 16.13
CA TRP A 225 11.12 -4.52 15.55
C TRP A 225 10.02 -3.92 16.45
#